data_AF-A0A5C6XKT1-F1
#
_entry.id   AF-A0A5C6XKT1-F1
#
_cell.length_a   1.000
_cell.length_b   1.000
_cell.length_c   1.000
_cell.angle_alpha   90.00
_cell.angle_beta   90.00
_cell.angle_gamma   90.00
#
_symmetry.space_group_name_H-M   'P 1'
#
loop_
_entity.id
_entity.type
_entity.pdbx_description
1 polymer ?
#
loop_
_entity_poly.entity_id
_entity_poly.type
_entity_poly.pdbx_seq_one_letter_code
_entity_poly.pdbx_strand_id
1 'polypeptide(L)'
;MVEQKMSWDLVLDALTRWHATQDPAHGNALFRFLEEELRAMLPNIVRRKWSESAIDDALQKVLIQLSQKPLPDSVSDPRSYIARILRNRCISIQRAEKRKQEVSLDADEALEPETDSETNAPYSSSPARVALQKERVSHYLAVLAQLNIADRVAVKLESAPNWLNNEEMDWLSNRSGLALPALWEAISAARDTHALTRIYDPGDDDPDDLQLRRKRMERFRKRRARARETLQAMIKEVTQ
;
A
#
# COMPACT_ATOMS: atom_id res chain seq x y z
N MET A 1 32.56 31.20 4.68
CA MET A 1 31.47 30.94 5.64
C MET A 1 31.30 29.44 5.73
N VAL A 2 31.35 28.85 6.92
CA VAL A 2 31.09 27.42 7.10
C VAL A 2 29.60 27.22 6.94
N GLU A 3 29.16 26.51 5.89
CA GLU A 3 27.76 26.10 5.75
C GLU A 3 27.40 25.21 6.93
N GLN A 4 26.57 25.72 7.84
CA GLN A 4 26.06 24.92 8.94
C GLN A 4 25.16 23.83 8.34
N LYS A 5 25.60 22.57 8.47
CA LYS A 5 24.89 21.42 7.90
C LYS A 5 23.53 21.26 8.61
N MET A 6 22.45 21.25 7.85
CA MET A 6 21.08 21.10 8.36
C MET A 6 20.92 19.73 9.06
N SER A 7 20.14 19.70 10.14
CA SER A 7 19.82 18.49 10.91
C SER A 7 18.41 18.58 11.49
N TRP A 8 17.87 17.46 11.96
CA TRP A 8 16.51 17.39 12.54
C TRP A 8 16.29 18.32 13.73
N ASP A 9 17.31 18.53 14.56
CA ASP A 9 17.24 19.42 15.72
C ASP A 9 17.03 20.90 15.32
N LEU A 10 17.40 21.27 14.09
CA LEU A 10 17.31 22.63 13.56
C LEU A 10 16.06 22.86 12.70
N VAL A 11 15.29 21.81 12.37
CA VAL A 11 14.17 21.89 11.42
C VAL A 11 13.05 22.81 11.91
N LEU A 12 12.71 22.77 13.20
CA LEU A 12 11.63 23.61 13.74
C LEU A 12 11.96 25.10 13.66
N ASP A 13 13.17 25.46 14.08
CA ASP A 13 13.65 26.84 14.02
C ASP A 13 13.78 27.32 12.57
N ALA A 14 14.29 26.46 11.68
CA ALA A 14 14.41 26.75 10.27
C ALA A 14 13.05 26.96 9.57
N LEU A 15 12.04 26.12 9.87
CA LEU A 15 10.68 26.29 9.36
C LEU A 15 10.04 27.57 9.90
N THR A 16 10.17 27.84 11.20
CA THR A 16 9.68 29.08 11.83
C THR A 16 10.29 30.31 11.16
N ARG A 17 11.62 30.29 10.97
CA ARG A 17 12.33 31.37 10.29
C ARG A 17 11.91 31.52 8.84
N TRP A 18 11.74 30.42 8.10
CA TRP A 18 11.20 30.44 6.74
C TRP A 18 9.84 31.14 6.69
N HIS A 19 8.91 30.80 7.58
CA HIS A 19 7.59 31.44 7.61
C HIS A 19 7.65 32.92 7.99
N ALA A 20 8.61 33.32 8.83
CA ALA A 20 8.79 34.71 9.23
C ALA A 20 9.46 35.57 8.15
N THR A 21 10.48 35.04 7.45
CA THR A 21 11.35 35.86 6.59
C THR A 21 11.25 35.56 5.10
N GLN A 22 10.73 34.39 4.70
CA GLN A 22 10.68 33.91 3.31
C GLN A 22 12.05 34.00 2.60
N ASP A 23 13.15 33.86 3.35
CA ASP A 23 14.51 34.00 2.82
C ASP A 23 14.86 32.77 1.95
N PRO A 24 15.11 32.95 0.63
CA PRO A 24 15.39 31.85 -0.28
C PRO A 24 16.65 31.07 0.07
N ALA A 25 17.69 31.72 0.62
CA ALA A 25 18.95 31.05 0.93
C ALA A 25 18.78 30.03 2.06
N HIS A 26 18.04 30.41 3.11
CA HIS A 26 17.71 29.52 4.23
C HIS A 26 16.67 28.47 3.84
N GLY A 27 15.67 28.86 3.04
CA GLY A 27 14.65 27.95 2.51
C GLY A 27 15.27 26.81 1.68
N ASN A 28 16.21 27.12 0.80
CA ASN A 28 16.86 26.13 -0.06
C ASN A 28 17.61 25.06 0.74
N ALA A 29 18.38 25.46 1.76
CA ALA A 29 19.09 24.51 2.62
C ALA A 29 18.13 23.60 3.41
N LEU A 30 17.04 24.19 3.94
CA LEU A 30 16.01 23.46 4.68
C LEU A 30 15.25 22.47 3.80
N PHE A 31 14.72 22.91 2.66
CA PHE A 31 13.89 22.04 1.83
C PHE A 31 14.70 20.96 1.12
N ARG A 32 15.98 21.22 0.81
CA ARG A 32 16.88 20.18 0.32
C ARG A 32 17.11 19.09 1.38
N PHE A 33 17.37 19.48 2.62
CA PHE A 33 17.50 18.53 3.73
C PHE A 33 16.20 17.72 3.94
N LEU A 34 15.05 18.40 3.96
CA LEU A 34 13.76 17.74 4.11
C LEU A 34 13.46 16.79 2.95
N GLU A 35 13.80 17.14 1.71
CA GLU A 35 13.61 16.25 0.56
C GLU A 35 14.43 14.96 0.72
N GLU A 36 15.72 15.07 1.03
CA GLU A 36 16.61 13.93 1.24
C GLU A 36 16.08 13.01 2.35
N GLU A 37 15.67 13.60 3.48
CA GLU A 37 15.14 12.85 4.61
C GLU A 37 13.75 12.24 4.33
N LEU A 38 12.86 12.95 3.64
CA LEU A 38 11.55 12.42 3.26
C LEU A 38 11.71 11.22 2.31
N ARG A 39 12.64 11.28 1.35
CA ARG A 39 13.01 10.12 0.50
C ARG A 39 13.48 8.96 1.36
N ALA A 40 14.31 9.21 2.37
CA ALA A 40 14.77 8.19 3.31
C ALA A 40 13.63 7.61 4.17
N MET A 41 12.55 8.35 4.41
CA MET A 41 11.39 7.95 5.22
C MET A 41 10.27 7.26 4.44
N LEU A 42 10.30 7.27 3.11
CA LEU A 42 9.25 6.68 2.29
C LEU A 42 8.98 5.22 2.68
N PRO A 43 7.72 4.80 2.87
CA PRO A 43 7.41 3.41 3.11
C PRO A 43 7.93 2.51 1.99
N ASN A 44 8.47 1.33 2.34
CA ASN A 44 9.02 0.39 1.36
C ASN A 44 8.03 0.00 0.25
N ILE A 45 6.72 -0.06 0.57
CA ILE A 45 5.69 -0.37 -0.42
C ILE A 45 5.53 0.74 -1.46
N VAL A 46 5.74 2.01 -1.07
CA VAL A 46 5.66 3.17 -1.96
C VAL A 46 6.86 3.17 -2.90
N ARG A 47 8.08 3.03 -2.36
CA ARG A 47 9.32 2.95 -3.16
C ARG A 47 9.31 1.81 -4.19
N ARG A 48 8.56 0.74 -3.92
CA ARG A 48 8.48 -0.44 -4.79
C ARG A 48 7.38 -0.35 -5.85
N LYS A 49 6.28 0.36 -5.57
CA LYS A 49 5.09 0.34 -6.42
C LYS A 49 4.90 1.60 -7.24
N TRP A 50 5.47 2.72 -6.82
CA TRP A 50 5.31 4.00 -7.49
C TRP A 50 6.47 4.29 -8.42
N SER A 51 6.19 5.01 -9.51
CA SER A 51 7.24 5.59 -10.35
C SER A 51 8.00 6.68 -9.57
N GLU A 52 9.22 6.99 -9.98
CA GLU A 52 9.98 8.09 -9.40
C GLU A 52 9.21 9.41 -9.54
N SER A 53 8.54 9.63 -10.68
CA SER A 53 7.68 10.80 -10.89
C SER A 53 6.52 10.88 -9.88
N ALA A 54 5.87 9.77 -9.55
CA ALA A 54 4.79 9.74 -8.55
C ALA A 54 5.32 9.95 -7.13
N ILE A 55 6.55 9.48 -6.86
CA ILE A 55 7.26 9.75 -5.61
C ILE A 55 7.59 11.24 -5.50
N ASP A 56 8.19 11.82 -6.54
CA ASP A 56 8.54 13.25 -6.60
C ASP A 56 7.30 14.11 -6.42
N ASP A 57 6.20 13.81 -7.11
CA ASP A 57 4.92 14.49 -6.94
C ASP A 57 4.40 14.44 -5.51
N ALA A 58 4.57 13.30 -4.83
CA ALA A 58 4.11 13.13 -3.46
C ALA A 58 4.98 13.91 -2.47
N LEU A 59 6.30 13.85 -2.65
CA LEU A 59 7.27 14.60 -1.86
C LEU A 59 7.08 16.10 -2.04
N GLN A 60 6.96 16.56 -3.28
CA GLN A 60 6.71 17.96 -3.61
C GLN A 60 5.44 18.47 -2.93
N LYS A 61 4.35 17.69 -2.91
CA LYS A 61 3.12 18.09 -2.20
C LYS A 61 3.29 18.20 -0.69
N VAL A 62 4.12 17.34 -0.09
CA VAL A 62 4.47 17.45 1.33
C VAL A 62 5.33 18.70 1.58
N LEU A 63 6.35 18.94 0.76
CA LEU A 63 7.22 20.11 0.86
C LEU A 63 6.45 21.43 0.68
N ILE A 64 5.52 21.48 -0.29
CA ILE A 64 4.60 22.63 -0.47
C ILE A 64 3.72 22.82 0.76
N GLN A 65 3.19 21.74 1.34
CA GLN A 65 2.40 21.84 2.56
C GLN A 65 3.22 22.43 3.72
N LEU A 66 4.48 22.00 3.87
CA LEU A 66 5.39 22.52 4.89
C LEU A 66 5.85 23.95 4.61
N SER A 67 5.96 24.37 3.35
CA SER A 67 6.35 25.74 3.01
C SER A 67 5.22 26.75 3.21
N GLN A 68 3.96 26.30 3.11
CA GLN A 68 2.78 27.15 3.24
C GLN A 68 2.21 27.22 4.66
N LYS A 69 2.42 26.18 5.48
CA LYS A 69 1.80 26.09 6.80
C LYS A 69 2.84 25.78 7.88
N PRO A 70 2.94 26.62 8.93
CA PRO A 70 3.80 26.32 10.06
C PRO A 70 3.35 25.04 10.76
N LEU A 71 4.31 24.36 11.38
CA LEU A 71 4.00 23.25 12.28
C LEU A 71 3.26 23.80 13.51
N PRO A 72 2.31 23.05 14.09
CA PRO A 72 1.68 23.46 15.35
C PRO A 72 2.71 23.61 16.47
N ASP A 73 2.52 24.62 17.34
CA ASP A 73 3.42 24.90 18.47
C ASP A 73 3.57 23.72 19.45
N SER A 74 2.62 22.78 19.43
CA SER A 74 2.64 21.56 20.26
C SER A 74 3.55 20.45 19.72
N VAL A 75 4.22 20.63 18.57
CA VAL A 75 5.09 19.60 17.98
C VAL A 75 6.45 19.59 18.67
N SER A 76 6.71 18.55 19.47
CA SER A 76 8.01 18.33 20.12
C SER A 76 8.99 17.50 19.28
N ASP A 77 8.49 16.68 18.36
CA ASP A 77 9.28 15.85 17.46
C ASP A 77 8.89 16.15 15.99
N PRO A 78 9.62 17.04 15.29
CA PRO A 78 9.32 17.40 13.92
C PRO A 78 9.48 16.22 12.97
N ARG A 79 10.40 15.30 13.26
CA ARG A 79 10.68 14.12 12.43
C ARG A 79 9.48 13.20 12.38
N SER A 80 8.96 12.81 13.54
CA SER A 80 7.79 11.93 13.61
C SER A 80 6.53 12.60 13.05
N TYR A 81 6.37 13.90 13.27
CA TYR A 81 5.23 14.65 12.75
C TYR A 81 5.24 14.72 11.21
N ILE A 82 6.38 15.05 10.62
CA ILE A 82 6.55 15.14 9.17
C ILE A 82 6.44 13.74 8.52
N ALA A 83 7.00 12.70 9.15
CA ALA A 83 6.83 11.32 8.69
C ALA A 83 5.34 10.90 8.66
N ARG A 84 4.53 11.36 9.62
CA ARG A 84 3.08 11.13 9.64
C ARG A 84 2.37 11.84 8.48
N ILE A 85 2.76 13.08 8.15
CA ILE A 85 2.23 13.80 6.98
C ILE A 85 2.52 13.01 5.69
N LEU A 86 3.77 12.59 5.51
CA LEU A 86 4.20 11.80 4.36
C LEU A 86 3.39 10.51 4.24
N ARG A 87 3.23 9.76 5.34
CA ARG A 87 2.43 8.52 5.35
C ARG A 87 0.97 8.76 4.96
N ASN A 88 0.33 9.79 5.52
CA ASN A 88 -1.05 10.15 5.20
C ASN A 88 -1.20 10.53 3.72
N ARG A 89 -0.21 11.23 3.16
CA ARG A 89 -0.18 11.57 1.73
C ARG A 89 -0.10 10.32 0.86
N CYS A 90 0.79 9.39 1.20
CA CYS A 90 0.92 8.12 0.47
C CYS A 90 -0.40 7.34 0.44
N ILE A 91 -1.09 7.24 1.58
CA ILE A 91 -2.41 6.61 1.69
C ILE A 91 -3.46 7.34 0.84
N SER A 92 -3.44 8.67 0.84
CA SER A 92 -4.40 9.47 0.07
C SER A 92 -4.26 9.25 -1.44
N ILE A 93 -3.02 9.17 -1.95
CA ILE A 93 -2.76 8.91 -3.37
C ILE A 93 -3.17 7.49 -3.73
N GLN A 94 -2.83 6.48 -2.93
CA GLN A 94 -3.30 5.10 -3.15
C GLN A 94 -4.83 5.02 -3.22
N ARG A 95 -5.53 5.75 -2.35
CA ARG A 95 -6.99 5.85 -2.39
C ARG A 95 -7.49 6.56 -3.65
N ALA A 96 -6.78 7.57 -4.13
CA ALA A 96 -7.15 8.30 -5.35
C ALA A 96 -6.90 7.47 -6.62
N GLU A 97 -5.79 6.73 -6.68
CA GLU A 97 -5.50 5.76 -7.75
C GLU A 97 -6.56 4.67 -7.79
N LYS A 98 -6.94 4.14 -6.63
CA LYS A 98 -8.03 3.15 -6.53
C LYS A 98 -9.35 3.71 -7.07
N ARG A 99 -9.72 4.94 -6.70
CA ARG A 99 -10.91 5.62 -7.25
C ARG A 99 -10.81 5.89 -8.75
N LYS A 100 -9.61 6.20 -9.26
CA LYS A 100 -9.40 6.42 -10.70
C LYS A 100 -9.54 5.12 -11.49
N GLN A 101 -9.09 4.00 -10.93
CA GLN A 101 -9.33 2.67 -11.49
C GLN A 101 -10.82 2.31 -11.46
N GLU A 102 -11.52 2.62 -10.37
CA GLU A 102 -12.98 2.44 -10.26
C GLU A 102 -13.74 3.27 -11.32
N VAL A 103 -13.39 4.54 -11.53
CA VAL A 103 -14.01 5.42 -12.55
C VAL A 103 -13.58 5.08 -13.99
N SER A 104 -12.36 4.54 -14.19
CA SER A 104 -11.91 4.08 -15.52
C SER A 104 -12.65 2.83 -15.95
N LEU A 105 -12.99 1.94 -15.00
CA LEU A 105 -13.79 0.74 -15.28
C LEU A 105 -15.25 1.09 -15.64
N ASP A 106 -15.79 2.21 -15.14
CA ASP A 106 -17.10 2.73 -15.55
C ASP A 106 -17.07 3.43 -16.94
N ALA A 107 -15.88 3.80 -17.44
CA ALA A 107 -15.72 4.47 -18.74
C ALA A 107 -15.33 3.50 -19.88
N ASP A 108 -14.84 2.30 -19.56
CA ASP A 108 -14.38 1.29 -20.52
C ASP A 108 -15.45 0.24 -20.89
N GLU A 109 -16.73 0.49 -20.59
CA GLU A 109 -17.85 -0.30 -21.15
C GLU A 109 -18.16 0.02 -22.63
N ALA A 110 -17.38 0.89 -23.27
CA ALA A 110 -17.51 1.18 -24.69
C ALA A 110 -16.15 1.08 -25.41
N LEU A 111 -16.08 0.04 -26.25
CA LEU A 111 -15.22 -0.19 -27.41
C LEU A 111 -14.08 -1.22 -27.29
N GLU A 112 -14.29 -2.21 -28.16
CA GLU A 112 -13.50 -3.33 -28.67
C GLU A 112 -11.99 -3.14 -28.88
N PRO A 113 -11.25 -4.26 -29.05
CA PRO A 113 -9.80 -4.26 -29.11
C PRO A 113 -9.32 -3.78 -30.47
N GLU A 114 -8.52 -2.72 -30.50
CA GLU A 114 -7.64 -2.46 -31.64
C GLU A 114 -6.18 -2.27 -31.22
N THR A 115 -5.37 -2.88 -32.08
CA THR A 115 -3.92 -3.00 -32.13
C THR A 115 -3.17 -1.67 -32.21
N ASP A 116 -1.95 -1.72 -31.66
CA ASP A 116 -0.76 -0.95 -32.05
C ASP A 116 -0.97 0.49 -32.52
N SER A 117 -0.73 1.41 -31.60
CA SER A 117 -0.10 2.69 -31.94
C SER A 117 0.84 3.10 -30.82
N GLU A 118 2.12 3.09 -31.17
CA GLU A 118 3.24 3.67 -30.45
C GLU A 118 2.85 5.02 -29.85
N THR A 119 3.14 5.26 -28.57
CA THR A 119 4.17 6.22 -28.13
C THR A 119 4.26 6.19 -26.59
N ASN A 120 5.48 6.00 -26.08
CA ASN A 120 5.96 6.23 -24.70
C ASN A 120 5.93 5.08 -23.67
N ALA A 121 6.75 4.06 -23.91
CA ALA A 121 7.63 3.42 -22.92
C ALA A 121 8.91 2.97 -23.68
N PRO A 122 10.11 2.71 -23.08
CA PRO A 122 10.24 2.12 -21.74
C PRO A 122 11.53 2.42 -20.91
N TYR A 123 11.41 2.22 -19.60
CA TYR A 123 12.35 1.52 -18.70
C TYR A 123 13.88 1.53 -18.95
N SER A 124 14.63 1.85 -17.89
CA SER A 124 15.88 1.15 -17.55
C SER A 124 15.77 0.54 -16.15
N SER A 125 14.78 -0.34 -15.95
CA SER A 125 15.00 -1.44 -15.02
C SER A 125 15.91 -2.42 -15.74
N SER A 126 17.18 -2.51 -15.32
CA SER A 126 18.13 -3.49 -15.86
C SER A 126 17.42 -4.84 -16.07
N PRO A 127 17.57 -5.50 -17.23
CA PRO A 127 16.95 -6.80 -17.49
C PRO A 127 17.19 -7.80 -16.37
N ALA A 128 18.34 -7.74 -15.71
CA ALA A 128 18.68 -8.55 -14.54
C ALA A 128 17.79 -8.24 -13.32
N ARG A 129 17.46 -6.96 -13.06
CA ARG A 129 16.53 -6.59 -11.97
C ARG A 129 15.09 -7.01 -12.27
N VAL A 130 14.65 -6.89 -13.52
CA VAL A 130 13.33 -7.37 -13.94
C VAL A 130 13.26 -8.89 -13.84
N ALA A 131 14.31 -9.59 -14.29
CA ALA A 131 14.42 -11.04 -14.18
C ALA A 131 14.40 -11.50 -12.71
N LEU A 132 15.22 -10.91 -11.84
CA LEU A 132 15.24 -11.23 -10.41
C LEU A 132 13.91 -10.91 -9.71
N GLN A 133 13.22 -9.83 -10.09
CA GLN A 133 11.90 -9.51 -9.53
C GLN A 133 10.86 -10.52 -10.02
N LYS A 134 10.85 -10.86 -11.31
CA LYS A 134 9.99 -11.91 -11.87
C LYS A 134 10.25 -13.25 -11.19
N GLU A 135 11.51 -13.62 -11.01
CA GLU A 135 11.92 -14.84 -10.31
C GLU A 135 11.44 -14.85 -8.86
N ARG A 136 11.62 -13.76 -8.11
CA ARG A 136 11.13 -13.65 -6.72
C ARG A 136 9.61 -13.71 -6.62
N VAL A 137 8.89 -13.10 -7.57
CA VAL A 137 7.42 -13.16 -7.62
C VAL A 137 6.97 -14.56 -7.99
N SER A 138 7.56 -15.18 -9.01
CA SER A 138 7.28 -16.56 -9.41
C SER A 138 7.57 -17.54 -8.27
N HIS A 139 8.68 -17.35 -7.55
CA HIS A 139 9.03 -18.15 -6.39
C HIS A 139 8.01 -17.98 -5.26
N TYR A 140 7.64 -16.75 -4.95
CA TYR A 140 6.60 -16.46 -3.95
C TYR A 140 5.25 -17.09 -4.33
N LEU A 141 4.87 -17.04 -5.62
CA LEU A 141 3.65 -17.68 -6.12
C LEU A 141 3.72 -19.21 -6.07
N ALA A 142 4.88 -19.79 -6.37
CA ALA A 142 5.11 -21.23 -6.28
C ALA A 142 5.00 -21.74 -4.83
N VAL A 143 5.60 -21.03 -3.88
CA VAL A 143 5.48 -21.38 -2.45
C VAL A 143 4.05 -21.14 -1.95
N LEU A 144 3.41 -20.04 -2.35
CA LEU A 144 1.99 -19.83 -2.07
C LEU A 144 1.13 -20.99 -2.55
N ALA A 145 1.40 -21.54 -3.75
CA ALA A 145 0.64 -22.65 -4.31
C ALA A 145 0.74 -23.94 -3.47
N GLN A 146 1.81 -24.11 -2.68
CA GLN A 146 2.02 -25.26 -1.79
C GLN A 146 1.17 -25.19 -0.50
N LEU A 147 0.69 -24.01 -0.12
CA LEU A 147 -0.25 -23.90 0.99
C LEU A 147 -1.60 -24.52 0.59
N ASN A 148 -2.32 -25.05 1.58
CA ASN A 148 -3.69 -25.48 1.34
C ASN A 148 -4.56 -24.29 0.90
N ILE A 149 -5.59 -24.57 0.11
CA ILE A 149 -6.44 -23.54 -0.51
C ILE A 149 -7.04 -22.56 0.50
N ALA A 150 -7.43 -23.04 1.68
CA ALA A 150 -8.00 -22.21 2.74
C ALA A 150 -6.99 -21.20 3.30
N ASP A 151 -5.72 -21.58 3.40
CA ASP A 151 -4.63 -20.72 3.86
C ASP A 151 -4.19 -19.74 2.77
N ARG A 152 -4.13 -20.19 1.50
CA ARG A 152 -3.90 -19.29 0.35
C ARG A 152 -4.94 -18.18 0.31
N VAL A 153 -6.22 -18.56 0.40
CA VAL A 153 -7.34 -17.62 0.44
C VAL A 153 -7.23 -16.70 1.66
N ALA A 154 -6.96 -17.22 2.87
CA ALA A 154 -6.86 -16.39 4.06
C ALA A 154 -5.74 -15.33 3.97
N VAL A 155 -4.62 -15.66 3.32
CA VAL A 155 -3.52 -14.73 3.07
C VAL A 155 -3.91 -13.69 2.02
N LYS A 156 -4.49 -14.11 0.89
CA LYS A 156 -4.83 -13.25 -0.25
C LYS A 156 -6.02 -12.34 0.03
N LEU A 157 -7.09 -12.85 0.66
CA LEU A 157 -8.38 -12.17 0.79
C LEU A 157 -8.27 -10.77 1.46
N GLU A 158 -7.40 -10.59 2.45
CA GLU A 158 -7.20 -9.28 3.09
C GLU A 158 -6.09 -8.44 2.44
N SER A 159 -5.10 -9.07 1.79
CA SER A 159 -3.87 -8.38 1.34
C SER A 159 -3.82 -8.07 -0.16
N ALA A 160 -4.41 -8.96 -0.97
CA ALA A 160 -4.48 -8.88 -2.43
C ALA A 160 -5.66 -9.77 -2.93
N PRO A 161 -6.92 -9.39 -2.67
CA PRO A 161 -8.08 -10.17 -3.11
C PRO A 161 -8.16 -10.35 -4.63
N ASN A 162 -7.60 -9.41 -5.39
CA ASN A 162 -7.47 -9.51 -6.85
C ASN A 162 -6.45 -10.57 -7.33
N TRP A 163 -5.72 -11.21 -6.42
CA TRP A 163 -4.79 -12.32 -6.74
C TRP A 163 -5.40 -13.69 -6.46
N LEU A 164 -6.69 -13.74 -6.10
CA LEU A 164 -7.43 -14.98 -6.03
C LEU A 164 -7.58 -15.55 -7.44
N ASN A 165 -7.19 -16.81 -7.63
CA ASN A 165 -7.38 -17.52 -8.88
C ASN A 165 -8.77 -18.18 -8.94
N ASN A 166 -9.12 -18.77 -10.08
CA ASN A 166 -10.45 -19.39 -10.27
C ASN A 166 -10.74 -20.49 -9.22
N GLU A 167 -9.76 -21.35 -8.92
CA GLU A 167 -9.89 -22.41 -7.91
C GLU A 167 -10.21 -21.84 -6.51
N GLU A 168 -9.50 -20.78 -6.11
CA GLU A 168 -9.68 -20.09 -4.83
C GLU A 168 -11.02 -19.35 -4.76
N MET A 169 -11.46 -18.77 -5.88
CA MET A 169 -12.76 -18.13 -6.01
C MET A 169 -13.90 -19.14 -5.97
N ASP A 170 -13.75 -20.29 -6.63
CA ASP A 170 -14.70 -21.40 -6.58
C ASP A 170 -14.81 -21.98 -5.16
N TRP A 171 -13.66 -22.13 -4.48
CA TRP A 171 -13.63 -22.56 -3.08
C TRP A 171 -14.36 -21.57 -2.16
N LEU A 172 -14.13 -20.26 -2.34
CA LEU A 172 -14.84 -19.22 -1.59
C LEU A 172 -16.34 -19.17 -1.92
N SER A 173 -16.70 -19.36 -3.19
CA SER A 173 -18.09 -19.41 -3.67
C SER A 173 -18.84 -20.55 -2.99
N ASN A 174 -18.29 -21.76 -3.05
CA ASN A 174 -18.84 -22.94 -2.39
C ASN A 174 -18.97 -22.76 -0.88
N ARG A 175 -18.00 -22.07 -0.25
CA ARG A 175 -17.99 -21.86 1.19
C ARG A 175 -18.96 -20.76 1.65
N SER A 176 -19.07 -19.68 0.90
CA SER A 176 -19.93 -18.54 1.20
C SER A 176 -21.39 -18.73 0.76
N GLY A 177 -21.63 -19.68 -0.15
CA GLY A 177 -22.93 -19.86 -0.80
C GLY A 177 -23.26 -18.76 -1.82
N LEU A 178 -22.29 -17.89 -2.15
CA LEU A 178 -22.46 -16.79 -3.09
C LEU A 178 -21.99 -17.22 -4.48
N ALA A 179 -22.79 -16.93 -5.51
CA ALA A 179 -22.34 -17.06 -6.89
C ALA A 179 -21.14 -16.13 -7.17
N LEU A 180 -20.25 -16.52 -8.10
CA LEU A 180 -18.99 -15.79 -8.38
C LEU A 180 -19.15 -14.27 -8.59
N PRO A 181 -20.16 -13.76 -9.34
CA PRO A 181 -20.36 -12.32 -9.48
C PRO A 181 -20.68 -11.63 -8.15
N ALA A 182 -21.59 -12.22 -7.36
CA ALA A 182 -21.98 -11.71 -6.04
C ALA A 182 -20.84 -11.80 -5.02
N LEU A 183 -20.00 -12.83 -5.13
CA LEU A 183 -18.79 -12.97 -4.32
C LEU A 183 -17.78 -11.87 -4.64
N TRP A 184 -17.55 -11.55 -5.92
CA TRP A 184 -16.67 -10.45 -6.34
C TRP A 184 -17.16 -9.10 -5.84
N GLU A 185 -18.47 -8.86 -5.95
CA GLU A 185 -19.10 -7.66 -5.43
C GLU A 185 -18.93 -7.58 -3.90
N ALA A 186 -19.19 -8.67 -3.17
CA ALA A 186 -19.03 -8.73 -1.72
C ALA A 186 -17.58 -8.47 -1.28
N ILE A 187 -16.59 -9.07 -1.96
CA ILE A 187 -15.16 -8.84 -1.69
C ILE A 187 -14.78 -7.39 -1.96
N SER A 188 -15.26 -6.82 -3.07
CA SER A 188 -14.97 -5.44 -3.46
C SER A 188 -15.63 -4.41 -2.55
N ALA A 189 -16.85 -4.70 -2.09
CA ALA A 189 -17.63 -3.87 -1.17
C ALA A 189 -17.17 -3.99 0.29
N ALA A 190 -16.38 -5.01 0.63
CA ALA A 190 -15.89 -5.23 1.99
C ALA A 190 -14.98 -4.08 2.47
N ARG A 191 -15.51 -3.27 3.40
CA ARG A 191 -14.81 -2.08 3.93
C ARG A 191 -13.83 -2.37 5.06
N ASP A 192 -13.98 -3.52 5.72
CA ASP A 192 -13.18 -3.90 6.88
C ASP A 192 -12.91 -5.41 6.92
N THR A 193 -12.02 -5.81 7.83
CA THR A 193 -11.68 -7.23 8.05
C THR A 193 -12.91 -8.04 8.45
N HIS A 194 -13.91 -7.43 9.07
CA HIS A 194 -15.12 -8.14 9.50
C HIS A 194 -15.96 -8.60 8.30
N ALA A 195 -16.22 -7.73 7.34
CA ALA A 195 -16.91 -8.09 6.10
C ALA A 195 -16.19 -9.23 5.36
N LEU A 196 -14.85 -9.17 5.27
CA LEU A 196 -14.04 -10.23 4.69
C LEU A 196 -14.13 -11.55 5.48
N THR A 197 -14.17 -11.49 6.81
CA THR A 197 -14.32 -12.70 7.63
C THR A 197 -15.66 -13.39 7.43
N ARG A 198 -16.71 -12.65 7.08
CA ARG A 198 -18.03 -13.21 6.76
C ARG A 198 -18.05 -13.88 5.39
N ILE A 199 -17.29 -13.37 4.44
CA ILE A 199 -17.10 -14.02 3.14
C ILE A 199 -16.29 -15.31 3.31
N TYR A 200 -15.25 -15.28 4.14
CA TYR A 200 -14.38 -16.43 4.38
C TYR A 200 -15.03 -17.53 5.25
N ASP A 201 -15.79 -17.12 6.26
CA ASP A 201 -16.44 -18.00 7.24
C ASP A 201 -17.83 -17.43 7.53
N PRO A 202 -18.84 -17.71 6.68
CA PRO A 202 -20.17 -17.10 6.80
C PRO A 202 -20.81 -17.41 8.15
N GLY A 203 -20.62 -18.64 8.66
CA GLY A 203 -21.20 -19.13 9.92
C GLY A 203 -22.74 -19.07 9.93
N ASP A 204 -23.36 -19.84 10.82
CA ASP A 204 -24.81 -19.74 11.07
C ASP A 204 -25.14 -18.69 12.15
N ASP A 205 -24.15 -17.88 12.54
CA ASP A 205 -24.28 -16.99 13.68
C ASP A 205 -25.15 -15.78 13.35
N ASP A 206 -25.96 -15.38 14.34
CA ASP A 206 -26.73 -14.13 14.31
C ASP A 206 -25.80 -12.94 14.03
N PRO A 207 -26.04 -12.14 12.97
CA PRO A 207 -25.22 -10.97 12.64
C PRO A 207 -25.11 -9.94 13.78
N ASP A 208 -26.05 -9.95 14.73
CA ASP A 208 -26.07 -9.02 15.86
C ASP A 208 -25.35 -9.58 17.12
N ASP A 209 -24.92 -10.85 17.12
CA ASP A 209 -24.13 -11.42 18.21
C ASP A 209 -22.65 -10.98 18.14
N LEU A 210 -22.31 -10.00 18.98
CA LEU A 210 -20.95 -9.45 19.10
C LEU A 210 -19.89 -10.47 19.54
N GLN A 211 -20.25 -11.51 20.32
CA GLN A 211 -19.30 -12.53 20.76
C GLN A 211 -18.96 -13.48 19.62
N LEU A 212 -19.96 -13.93 18.87
CA LEU A 212 -19.75 -14.81 17.71
C LEU A 212 -18.94 -14.08 16.63
N ARG A 213 -19.24 -12.80 16.39
CA ARG A 213 -18.44 -11.91 15.53
C ARG A 213 -16.98 -11.87 15.94
N ARG A 214 -16.68 -11.61 17.22
CA ARG A 214 -15.30 -11.54 17.72
C ARG A 214 -14.56 -12.86 17.57
N LYS A 215 -15.20 -13.99 17.93
CA LYS A 215 -14.62 -15.33 17.79
C LYS A 215 -14.26 -15.62 16.33
N ARG A 216 -15.14 -15.30 15.38
CA ARG A 216 -14.89 -15.47 13.94
C ARG A 216 -13.69 -14.67 13.45
N MET A 217 -13.64 -13.38 13.79
CA MET A 217 -12.51 -12.53 13.44
C MET A 217 -11.20 -13.05 14.03
N GLU A 218 -11.22 -13.56 15.26
CA GLU A 218 -10.06 -14.15 15.91
C GLU A 218 -9.61 -15.44 15.21
N ARG A 219 -10.53 -16.34 14.85
CA ARG A 219 -10.22 -17.56 14.08
C ARG A 219 -9.55 -17.21 12.75
N PHE A 220 -10.11 -16.24 12.01
CA PHE A 220 -9.56 -15.77 10.74
C PHE A 220 -8.15 -15.19 10.92
N ARG A 221 -7.96 -14.30 11.90
CA ARG A 221 -6.65 -13.69 12.20
C ARG A 221 -5.62 -14.74 12.59
N LYS A 222 -5.97 -15.69 13.46
CA LYS A 222 -5.09 -16.79 13.89
C LYS A 222 -4.69 -17.66 12.70
N ARG A 223 -5.65 -18.03 11.86
CA ARG A 223 -5.38 -18.84 10.67
C ARG A 223 -4.45 -18.12 9.70
N ARG A 224 -4.74 -16.85 9.42
CA ARG A 224 -3.88 -16.02 8.56
C ARG A 224 -2.47 -15.85 9.13
N ALA A 225 -2.33 -15.62 10.42
CA ALA A 225 -1.03 -15.50 11.06
C ALA A 225 -0.21 -16.77 10.88
N ARG A 226 -0.80 -17.94 11.18
CA ARG A 226 -0.16 -19.25 10.95
C ARG A 226 0.21 -19.46 9.49
N ALA A 227 -0.71 -19.18 8.55
CA ALA A 227 -0.44 -19.31 7.12
C ALA A 227 0.73 -18.43 6.66
N ARG A 228 0.86 -17.21 7.20
CA ARG A 228 1.99 -16.32 6.91
C ARG A 228 3.30 -16.82 7.51
N GLU A 229 3.26 -17.36 8.73
CA GLU A 229 4.43 -17.97 9.37
C GLU A 229 4.91 -19.18 8.56
N THR A 230 4.00 -20.07 8.17
CA THR A 230 4.31 -21.22 7.28
C THR A 230 4.88 -20.76 5.96
N LEU A 231 4.26 -19.77 5.31
CA LEU A 231 4.75 -19.20 4.05
C LEU A 231 6.17 -18.64 4.19
N GLN A 232 6.45 -17.93 5.29
CA GLN A 232 7.79 -17.39 5.55
C GLN A 232 8.82 -18.47 5.85
N ALA A 233 8.44 -19.55 6.55
CA ALA A 233 9.31 -20.70 6.79
C ALA A 233 9.67 -21.39 5.47
N MET A 234 8.67 -21.69 4.63
CA MET A 234 8.88 -22.30 3.31
C MET A 234 9.73 -21.42 2.39
N ILE A 235 9.50 -20.09 2.38
CA ILE A 235 10.35 -19.18 1.59
C ILE A 235 11.80 -19.23 2.05
N LYS A 236 12.05 -19.31 3.36
CA LYS A 236 13.41 -19.40 3.91
C LYS A 236 14.10 -20.70 3.52
N GLU A 237 13.39 -21.84 3.62
CA GLU A 237 13.91 -23.16 3.26
C GLU A 237 14.33 -23.26 1.80
N VAL A 238 13.60 -22.62 0.88
CA VAL A 238 13.96 -22.64 -0.56
C VAL A 238 15.05 -21.61 -0.92
N THR A 239 15.35 -20.64 -0.05
CA THR A 239 16.41 -19.63 -0.27
C THR A 239 17.75 -19.95 0.40
N GLN A 240 17.84 -21.05 1.16
CA GLN A 240 19.08 -21.60 1.69
C GLN A 240 19.68 -22.62 0.72
#